data_AF-A0A933UYD2-F1
#
_entry.id   AF-A0A933UYD2-F1
#
_cell.length_a   1.000
_cell.length_b   1.000
_cell.length_c   1.000
_cell.angle_alpha   90.00
_cell.angle_beta   90.00
_cell.angle_gamma   90.00
#
_symmetry.space_group_name_H-M   'P 1'
#
loop_
_entity.id
_entity.type
_entity.pdbx_description
1 polymer ?
#
loop_
_entity_poly.entity_id
_entity_poly.type
_entity_poly.pdbx_seq_one_letter_code
_entity_poly.pdbx_strand_id
1 'polypeptide(L)'
;MDDKINEIVIHFTKSKDYRMVPITGVWGGLNAAGNLVVDCYVEKKDIPESVKLQVSPGTVIEVSRSGERTIREVQVGMELRPDIAYSIGKWLIESAKKAGVKEIEPGSPN
;
A
#
# COMPACT_ATOMS: atom_id res chain seq x y z
N MET A 1 20.28 44.13 10.83
CA MET A 1 20.89 43.02 10.08
C MET A 1 19.76 42.44 9.26
N ASP A 2 19.81 42.61 7.93
CA ASP A 2 18.84 41.97 7.03
C ASP A 2 19.17 40.48 6.96
N ASP A 3 18.25 39.64 7.40
CA ASP A 3 18.31 38.20 7.12
C ASP A 3 18.14 38.03 5.61
N LYS A 4 19.25 37.75 4.91
CA LYS A 4 19.21 37.37 3.49
C LYS A 4 18.46 36.05 3.36
N ILE A 5 17.27 36.10 2.76
CA ILE A 5 16.54 34.92 2.34
C ILE A 5 17.31 34.28 1.19
N ASN A 6 17.91 33.12 1.44
CA ASN A 6 18.53 32.30 0.42
C ASN A 6 17.47 31.33 -0.11
N GLU A 7 17.08 31.51 -1.37
CA GLU A 7 16.21 30.57 -2.08
C GLU A 7 17.05 29.47 -2.74
N ILE A 8 16.59 28.22 -2.65
CA ILE A 8 17.19 27.08 -3.34
C ILE A 8 16.11 26.45 -4.21
N VAL A 9 16.43 26.25 -5.49
CA VAL A 9 15.57 25.51 -6.43
C VAL A 9 16.08 24.08 -6.55
N ILE A 10 15.21 23.10 -6.29
CA ILE A 10 15.51 21.68 -6.42
C ILE A 10 14.72 21.12 -7.60
N HIS A 11 15.43 20.57 -8.58
CA HIS A 11 14.84 19.90 -9.74
C HIS A 11 14.86 18.38 -9.54
N PHE A 12 13.71 17.74 -9.70
CA PHE A 12 13.58 16.28 -9.62
C PHE A 12 13.45 15.68 -11.03
N THR A 13 14.16 14.60 -11.29
CA THR A 13 14.03 13.82 -12.53
C THR A 13 13.70 12.37 -12.20
N LYS A 14 12.94 11.71 -13.07
CA LYS A 14 12.61 10.29 -12.91
C LYS A 14 13.80 9.44 -13.36
N SER A 15 14.16 8.42 -12.57
CA SER A 15 15.10 7.39 -12.99
C SER A 15 14.54 6.60 -14.19
N LYS A 16 15.41 5.95 -14.97
CA LYS A 16 15.00 5.03 -16.04
C LYS A 16 14.13 3.88 -15.54
N ASP A 17 14.34 3.47 -14.29
CA ASP A 17 13.60 2.38 -13.65
C ASP A 17 12.40 2.86 -12.84
N TYR A 18 12.06 4.16 -12.90
CA TYR A 18 10.89 4.69 -12.22
C TYR A 18 9.62 4.06 -12.78
N ARG A 19 8.85 3.44 -11.91
CA ARG A 19 7.51 2.95 -12.20
C ARG A 19 6.55 3.31 -11.06
N MET A 20 5.32 3.63 -11.43
CA MET A 20 4.23 3.69 -10.46
C MET A 20 3.59 2.32 -10.38
N VAL A 21 3.48 1.77 -9.17
CA VAL A 21 2.78 0.51 -8.91
C VAL A 21 1.64 0.78 -7.93
N PRO A 22 0.49 0.11 -8.09
CA PRO A 22 -0.53 0.12 -7.05
C PRO A 22 0.01 -0.55 -5.78
N ILE A 23 -0.37 -0.03 -4.62
CA ILE A 23 -0.02 -0.58 -3.32
C ILE A 23 -1.29 -0.66 -2.50
N THR A 24 -1.66 -1.86 -2.07
CA THR A 24 -2.83 -2.06 -1.19
C THR A 24 -2.41 -2.35 0.25
N GLY A 25 -1.13 -2.60 0.48
CA GLY A 25 -0.59 -2.82 1.81
C GLY A 25 0.93 -2.96 1.79
N VAL A 26 1.47 -3.07 3.01
CA VAL A 26 2.89 -3.27 3.24
C VAL A 26 3.09 -4.37 4.27
N TRP A 27 4.16 -5.15 4.11
CA TRP A 27 4.62 -6.12 5.09
C TRP A 27 6.09 -5.85 5.38
N GLY A 28 6.50 -5.95 6.65
CA GLY A 28 7.87 -5.59 6.97
C GLY A 28 8.16 -5.53 8.46
N GLY A 29 9.39 -5.13 8.78
CA GLY A 29 9.89 -5.04 10.14
C GLY A 29 11.33 -4.54 10.18
N LEU A 30 11.91 -4.55 11.38
CA LEU A 30 13.31 -4.21 11.55
C LEU A 30 14.19 -5.40 11.15
N ASN A 31 15.26 -5.13 10.41
CA ASN A 31 16.32 -6.11 10.18
C ASN A 31 17.35 -6.10 11.34
N ALA A 32 18.35 -6.99 11.28
CA ALA A 32 19.39 -7.10 12.31
C ALA A 32 20.25 -5.82 12.48
N ALA A 33 20.28 -4.94 11.47
CA ALA A 33 20.98 -3.66 11.52
C ALA A 33 20.11 -2.52 12.10
N GLY A 34 18.85 -2.81 12.45
CA GLY A 34 17.90 -1.80 12.94
C GLY A 34 17.29 -0.92 11.85
N ASN A 35 17.46 -1.26 10.57
CA ASN A 35 16.76 -0.60 9.48
C ASN A 35 15.37 -1.22 9.28
N LEU A 36 14.43 -0.42 8.81
CA LEU A 36 13.09 -0.88 8.45
C LEU A 36 13.09 -1.42 7.02
N VAL A 37 12.79 -2.70 6.85
CA VAL A 37 12.56 -3.33 5.56
C VAL A 37 11.06 -3.43 5.33
N VAL A 38 10.59 -2.92 4.19
CA VAL A 38 9.17 -2.83 3.83
C VAL A 38 8.95 -3.36 2.43
N ASP A 39 8.16 -4.41 2.30
CA ASP A 39 7.65 -4.93 1.04
C ASP A 39 6.25 -4.41 0.77
N CYS A 40 6.11 -3.62 -0.29
CA CYS A 40 4.83 -3.14 -0.79
C CYS A 40 4.19 -4.21 -1.68
N TYR A 41 2.92 -4.52 -1.44
CA TYR A 41 2.19 -5.54 -2.18
C TYR A 41 0.85 -5.05 -2.71
N VAL A 42 0.33 -5.78 -3.69
CA VAL A 42 -1.08 -5.75 -4.09
C VAL A 42 -1.75 -7.02 -3.59
N GLU A 43 -2.87 -6.85 -2.89
CA GLU A 43 -3.72 -7.93 -2.43
C GLU A 43 -4.76 -8.23 -3.51
N LYS A 44 -4.81 -9.49 -3.93
CA LYS A 44 -5.79 -10.01 -4.89
C LYS A 44 -6.37 -11.32 -4.38
N LYS A 45 -7.60 -11.61 -4.78
CA LYS A 45 -8.15 -12.96 -4.62
C LYS A 45 -7.65 -13.82 -5.77
N ASP A 46 -7.19 -15.02 -5.44
CA ASP A 46 -6.87 -16.03 -6.44
C ASP A 46 -8.15 -16.49 -7.15
N ILE A 47 -7.98 -17.04 -8.35
CA ILE A 47 -9.08 -17.66 -9.07
C ILE A 47 -9.51 -18.90 -8.27
N PRO A 48 -10.81 -19.07 -7.97
CA PRO A 48 -11.27 -20.24 -7.24
C PRO A 48 -10.96 -21.53 -8.04
N GLU A 49 -10.55 -22.58 -7.34
CA GLU A 49 -10.28 -23.89 -7.94
C GLU A 49 -11.55 -24.49 -8.56
N SER A 50 -12.72 -24.24 -7.97
CA SER A 50 -14.00 -24.62 -8.55
C SER A 50 -15.11 -23.64 -8.18
N VAL A 51 -16.10 -23.53 -9.08
CA VAL A 51 -17.32 -22.73 -8.89
C VAL A 51 -18.52 -23.63 -9.20
N LYS A 52 -19.45 -23.74 -8.25
CA LYS A 52 -20.69 -24.50 -8.40
C LYS A 52 -21.81 -23.55 -8.83
N LEU A 53 -22.38 -23.80 -10.00
CA LEU A 53 -23.48 -23.03 -10.56
C LEU A 53 -24.78 -23.84 -10.52
N GLN A 54 -25.88 -23.17 -10.21
CA GLN A 54 -27.22 -23.68 -10.45
C GLN A 54 -27.75 -23.04 -11.74
N VAL A 55 -28.13 -23.89 -12.69
CA VAL A 55 -28.62 -23.46 -14.00
C VAL A 55 -30.11 -23.78 -14.08
N SER A 56 -30.90 -22.80 -14.52
CA SER A 56 -32.32 -22.92 -14.81
C SER A 56 -32.63 -22.20 -16.13
N PRO A 57 -33.73 -22.51 -16.83
CA PRO A 57 -34.06 -21.82 -18.08
C PRO A 57 -34.14 -20.29 -17.85
N GLY A 58 -33.21 -19.54 -18.47
CA GLY A 58 -33.11 -18.09 -18.36
C GLY A 58 -32.30 -17.54 -17.17
N THR A 59 -31.80 -18.40 -16.26
CA THR A 59 -31.09 -17.94 -15.04
C THR A 59 -29.90 -18.83 -14.70
N VAL A 60 -28.76 -18.21 -14.40
CA VAL A 60 -27.57 -18.87 -13.84
C VAL A 60 -27.22 -18.19 -12.52
N ILE A 61 -27.11 -18.96 -11.45
CA ILE A 61 -26.79 -18.45 -10.11
C ILE A 61 -25.57 -19.21 -9.58
N GLU A 62 -24.62 -18.50 -8.99
CA GLU A 62 -23.52 -19.13 -8.27
C GLU A 62 -23.98 -19.59 -6.88
N VAL A 63 -23.77 -20.88 -6.58
CA VAL A 63 -24.18 -21.52 -5.32
C VAL A 63 -23.04 -21.50 -4.30
N SER A 64 -21.82 -21.74 -4.76
CA SER A 64 -20.64 -21.80 -3.90
C SER A 64 -19.36 -21.80 -4.74
N ARG A 65 -18.26 -21.38 -4.14
CA ARG A 65 -16.89 -21.50 -4.69
C ARG A 65 -15.95 -22.09 -3.64
N SER A 66 -14.91 -22.77 -4.09
CA SER A 66 -13.89 -23.37 -3.21
C SER A 66 -12.48 -23.01 -3.66
N GLY A 67 -11.52 -23.05 -2.73
CA GLY A 67 -10.11 -22.85 -3.05
C GLY A 67 -9.68 -21.39 -3.23
N GLU A 68 -10.54 -20.40 -2.94
CA GLU A 68 -10.10 -19.00 -2.93
C GLU A 68 -8.99 -18.79 -1.89
N ARG A 69 -7.89 -18.17 -2.32
CA ARG A 69 -6.82 -17.71 -1.44
C ARG A 69 -6.63 -16.21 -1.63
N THR A 70 -6.36 -15.50 -0.54
CA THR A 70 -5.89 -14.12 -0.65
C THR A 70 -4.40 -14.15 -0.93
N ILE A 71 -3.98 -13.59 -2.07
CA ILE A 71 -2.59 -13.49 -2.49
C ILE A 71 -2.12 -12.06 -2.29
N ARG A 72 -0.98 -11.91 -1.62
CA ARG A 72 -0.24 -10.64 -1.55
C ARG A 72 0.95 -10.72 -2.50
N GLU A 73 0.81 -10.11 -3.66
CA GLU A 73 1.85 -10.09 -4.68
C GLU A 73 2.81 -8.91 -4.41
N VAL A 74 4.02 -9.21 -3.96
CA VAL A 74 5.05 -8.20 -3.65
C VAL A 74 5.50 -7.52 -4.94
N GLN A 75 5.45 -6.19 -4.96
CA GLN A 75 5.76 -5.36 -6.13
C GLN A 75 7.12 -4.68 -6.01
N VAL A 76 7.41 -4.10 -4.85
CA VAL A 76 8.63 -3.31 -4.59
C VAL A 76 8.99 -3.35 -3.10
N GLY A 77 10.28 -3.49 -2.82
CA GLY A 77 10.83 -3.43 -1.46
C GLY A 77 11.59 -2.14 -1.22
N MET A 78 11.59 -1.67 0.03
CA MET A 78 12.36 -0.52 0.51
C MET A 78 13.11 -0.89 1.78
N GLU A 79 14.38 -0.50 1.88
CA GLU A 79 15.11 -0.48 3.15
C GLU A 79 15.34 0.96 3.57
N LEU A 80 14.88 1.31 4.78
CA LEU A 80 14.83 2.67 5.28
C LEU A 80 15.50 2.73 6.66
N ARG A 81 16.27 3.79 6.89
CA ARG A 81 16.65 4.15 8.26
C ARG A 81 15.39 4.56 9.05
N PRO A 82 15.31 4.29 10.36
CA PRO A 82 14.12 4.59 11.16
C PRO A 82 13.67 6.05 11.13
N ASP A 83 14.60 7.01 11.12
CA ASP A 83 14.30 8.45 11.04
C ASP A 83 13.68 8.85 9.70
N ILE A 84 14.17 8.26 8.59
CA ILE A 84 13.61 8.49 7.26
C ILE A 84 12.22 7.86 7.15
N ALA A 85 12.05 6.64 7.64
CA ALA A 85 10.74 5.98 7.69
C ALA A 85 9.73 6.81 8.50
N TYR A 86 10.14 7.37 9.64
CA TYR A 86 9.30 8.24 10.45
C TYR A 86 8.87 9.51 9.73
N SER A 87 9.81 10.21 9.08
CA SER A 87 9.53 11.41 8.30
C SER A 87 8.57 11.13 7.12
N ILE A 88 8.79 10.03 6.39
CA ILE A 88 7.89 9.58 5.31
C ILE A 88 6.51 9.25 5.88
N GLY A 89 6.43 8.49 6.97
CA GLY A 89 5.18 8.11 7.62
C GLY A 89 4.35 9.31 8.06
N LYS A 90 4.99 10.31 8.69
CA LYS A 90 4.34 11.58 9.03
C LYS A 90 3.75 12.27 7.81
N TRP A 91 4.57 12.43 6.76
CA TRP A 91 4.13 13.07 5.53
C TRP A 91 2.95 12.33 4.88
N LEU A 92 2.97 10.99 4.87
CA LEU A 92 1.86 10.17 4.35
C LEU A 92 0.58 10.38 5.15
N ILE A 93 0.65 10.34 6.48
CA ILE A 93 -0.50 10.53 7.37
C ILE A 93 -1.10 11.92 7.17
N GLU A 94 -0.27 12.96 7.19
CA GLU A 94 -0.72 14.35 6.99
C GLU A 94 -1.35 14.55 5.60
N SER A 95 -0.77 13.93 4.57
CA SER A 95 -1.32 13.98 3.20
C SER A 95 -2.68 13.27 3.10
N ALA A 96 -2.83 12.12 3.75
CA ALA A 96 -4.11 11.40 3.82
C ALA A 96 -5.19 12.21 4.57
N LYS A 97 -4.82 12.88 5.67
CA LYS A 97 -5.72 13.79 6.40
C LYS A 97 -6.18 14.96 5.52
N LYS A 98 -5.27 15.57 4.74
CA LYS A 98 -5.62 16.61 3.76
C LYS A 98 -6.56 16.09 2.66
N ALA A 99 -6.45 14.81 2.29
CA ALA A 99 -7.34 14.15 1.35
C ALA A 99 -8.71 13.75 1.96
N GLY A 100 -8.94 14.01 3.25
CA GLY A 100 -10.23 13.77 3.91
C GLY A 100 -10.34 12.45 4.67
N VAL A 101 -9.25 11.68 4.79
CA VAL A 101 -9.24 10.48 5.65
C VAL A 101 -9.37 10.92 7.11
N LYS A 102 -10.44 10.47 7.77
CA LYS A 102 -10.64 10.66 9.21
C LYS A 102 -9.88 9.58 9.96
N GLU A 103 -9.29 9.97 11.09
CA GLU A 103 -8.64 9.03 11.99
C GLU A 103 -9.71 8.09 12.56
N ILE A 104 -9.55 6.79 12.32
CA ILE A 104 -10.42 5.78 12.91
C ILE A 104 -9.86 5.54 14.31
N GLU A 105 -10.58 5.97 15.35
CA GLU A 105 -10.18 5.65 16.72
C GLU A 105 -10.17 4.14 16.92
N PRO A 106 -9.15 3.58 17.59
CA PRO A 106 -9.12 2.15 17.90
C PRO A 106 -10.41 1.74 18.63
N GLY A 107 -11.24 0.92 17.97
CA GLY A 107 -12.51 0.43 18.53
C GLY A 107 -13.79 0.99 17.91
N SER A 108 -13.72 1.86 16.90
CA SER A 108 -14.92 2.24 16.14
C SER A 108 -15.31 1.12 15.15
N PRO A 109 -16.56 0.60 15.18
CA PRO A 109 -17.01 -0.36 14.18
C PRO A 109 -17.10 0.29 12.80
N ASN A 110 -16.70 -0.45 11.77
CA ASN A 110 -16.88 -0.10 10.36
C ASN A 110 -18.36 -0.02 9.97
#